data_AF-A0A7L4QWW2-F1
#
_entry.id   AF-A0A7L4QWW2-F1
#
_cell.length_a   1.000
_cell.length_b   1.000
_cell.length_c   1.000
_cell.angle_alpha   90.00
_cell.angle_beta   90.00
_cell.angle_gamma   90.00
#
_symmetry.space_group_name_H-M   'P 1'
#
loop_
_entity.id
_entity.type
_entity.pdbx_description
1 polymer ?
#
loop_
_entity_poly.entity_id
_entity_poly.type
_entity_poly.pdbx_seq_one_letter_code
_entity_poly.pdbx_strand_id
1 'polypeptide(L)'
;MTRGKMGLADVMLHSDNSHVLVVGDYHGSPGSLMLYDEEGAELLSIHISMFCPDGYKFSNLKSMEPVLMGNGELGNMLSLYLGLYQGECDGMSKCIRVEDDRME
;
A
#
# COMPACT_ATOMS: atom_id res chain seq x y z
N MET A 1 -4.32 10.31 -8.32
CA MET A 1 -3.85 10.82 -9.62
C MET A 1 -4.04 9.76 -10.69
N THR A 2 -4.31 10.11 -11.95
CA THR A 2 -4.29 9.15 -13.08
C THR A 2 -2.92 9.18 -13.76
N ARG A 3 -2.31 8.01 -14.04
CA ARG A 3 -0.96 7.93 -14.62
C ARG A 3 -0.90 8.36 -16.10
N GLY A 4 -1.89 7.99 -16.90
CA GLY A 4 -1.92 8.31 -18.33
C GLY A 4 -0.68 7.79 -19.08
N LYS A 5 0.10 8.70 -19.68
CA LYS A 5 1.34 8.40 -20.40
C LYS A 5 2.60 8.91 -19.67
N MET A 6 2.47 9.42 -18.44
CA MET A 6 3.58 9.99 -17.68
C MET A 6 4.65 8.93 -17.37
N GLY A 7 5.92 9.32 -17.49
CA GLY A 7 7.03 8.57 -16.92
C GLY A 7 7.04 8.67 -15.39
N LEU A 8 7.84 7.85 -14.70
CA LEU A 8 7.94 7.91 -13.24
C LEU A 8 8.42 9.29 -12.76
N ALA A 9 9.43 9.86 -13.41
CA ALA A 9 9.92 11.20 -13.09
C ALA A 9 8.82 12.27 -13.23
N ASP A 10 8.00 12.18 -14.29
CA ASP A 10 6.85 13.10 -14.47
C ASP A 10 5.81 12.91 -13.35
N VAL A 11 5.55 11.65 -12.96
CA VAL A 11 4.64 11.34 -11.85
C VAL A 11 5.12 11.96 -10.54
N MET A 12 6.43 11.86 -10.23
CA MET A 12 7.01 12.45 -9.02
C MET A 12 6.86 13.97 -9.02
N LEU A 13 7.20 14.62 -10.14
CA LEU A 13 7.11 16.07 -10.29
C LEU A 13 5.69 16.62 -10.11
N HIS A 14 4.66 15.82 -10.38
CA HIS A 14 3.25 16.20 -10.23
C HIS A 14 2.63 15.70 -8.92
N SER A 15 3.38 14.94 -8.11
CA SER A 15 2.88 14.47 -6.83
C SER A 15 3.13 15.53 -5.75
N ASP A 16 2.07 15.95 -5.07
CA ASP A 16 2.17 16.89 -3.94
C ASP A 16 2.59 16.19 -2.62
N ASN A 17 2.90 14.89 -2.66
CA ASN A 17 3.14 14.06 -1.47
C ASN A 17 4.60 13.59 -1.40
N SER A 18 5.06 13.32 -0.18
CA SER A 18 6.43 12.83 0.09
C SER A 18 6.72 11.41 -0.42
N HIS A 19 5.68 10.66 -0.75
CA HIS A 19 5.80 9.28 -1.23
C HIS A 19 4.87 9.03 -2.41
N VAL A 20 5.33 8.23 -3.37
CA VAL A 20 4.54 7.78 -4.51
C VAL A 20 4.40 6.26 -4.46
N LEU A 21 3.16 5.80 -4.41
CA LEU A 21 2.81 4.39 -4.58
C LEU A 21 2.38 4.11 -6.02
N VAL A 22 3.11 3.22 -6.68
CA VAL A 22 2.79 2.70 -8.01
C VAL A 22 2.21 1.30 -7.87
N VAL A 23 1.04 1.08 -8.49
CA VAL A 23 0.42 -0.25 -8.58
C VAL A 23 0.68 -0.80 -9.98
N GLY A 24 1.47 -1.88 -10.05
CA GLY A 24 1.80 -2.58 -11.29
C GLY A 24 0.80 -3.68 -11.61
N ASP A 25 0.71 -4.05 -12.89
CA ASP A 25 -0.18 -5.10 -13.37
C ASP A 25 0.54 -6.42 -13.66
N TYR A 26 -0.21 -7.50 -13.53
CA TYR A 26 0.13 -8.84 -13.97
C TYR A 26 -1.09 -9.44 -14.66
N HIS A 27 -1.05 -9.50 -16.00
CA HIS A 27 -2.17 -9.93 -16.85
C HIS A 27 -3.51 -9.21 -16.57
N GLY A 28 -3.46 -7.90 -16.33
CA GLY A 28 -4.64 -7.07 -16.08
C GLY A 28 -5.16 -7.09 -14.64
N SER A 29 -4.50 -7.81 -13.72
CA SER A 29 -4.74 -7.75 -12.28
C SER A 29 -3.61 -7.01 -11.57
N PRO A 30 -3.81 -6.34 -10.43
CA PRO A 30 -2.70 -5.80 -9.65
C PRO A 30 -1.75 -6.93 -9.22
N GLY A 31 -0.47 -6.77 -9.55
CA GLY A 31 0.58 -7.78 -9.32
C GLY A 31 1.77 -7.27 -8.52
N SER A 32 1.90 -5.95 -8.37
CA SER A 32 2.96 -5.36 -7.56
C SER A 32 2.57 -4.01 -6.97
N LEU A 33 3.19 -3.69 -5.84
CA LEU A 33 3.14 -2.40 -5.16
C LEU A 33 4.56 -1.91 -5.00
N MET A 34 4.90 -0.77 -5.61
CA MET A 34 6.21 -0.15 -5.50
C MET A 34 6.06 1.23 -4.87
N LEU A 35 6.79 1.47 -3.80
CA LEU A 35 6.82 2.72 -3.08
C LEU A 35 8.14 3.43 -3.33
N TYR A 36 8.05 4.72 -3.63
CA TYR A 36 9.19 5.58 -3.85
C TYR A 36 9.13 6.80 -2.93
N ASP A 37 10.29 7.33 -2.56
CA ASP A 37 10.42 8.62 -1.91
C ASP A 37 10.31 9.80 -2.90
N GLU A 38 10.43 11.01 -2.36
CA GLU A 38 10.39 12.27 -3.11
C GLU A 38 11.57 12.47 -4.08
N GLU A 39 12.69 11.79 -3.86
CA GLU A 39 13.85 11.80 -4.76
C GLU A 39 13.70 10.75 -5.89
N GLY A 40 12.72 9.86 -5.77
CA GLY A 40 12.45 8.77 -6.70
C GLY A 40 13.23 7.49 -6.40
N ALA A 41 13.84 7.36 -5.23
CA ALA A 41 14.44 6.11 -4.79
C ALA A 41 13.36 5.12 -4.36
N GLU A 42 13.54 3.85 -4.71
CA GLU A 42 12.63 2.78 -4.30
C GLU A 42 12.84 2.46 -2.81
N LEU A 43 11.75 2.56 -2.04
CA LEU A 43 11.74 2.26 -0.60
C LEU A 43 11.25 0.84 -0.31
N LEU A 44 10.30 0.36 -1.10
CA LEU A 44 9.66 -0.94 -0.91
C LEU A 44 9.05 -1.43 -2.22
N SER A 45 9.27 -2.71 -2.54
CA SER A 45 8.65 -3.39 -3.67
C SER A 45 8.04 -4.71 -3.21
N ILE A 46 6.73 -4.85 -3.39
CA ILE A 46 5.95 -6.01 -2.97
C ILE A 46 5.32 -6.63 -4.21
N HIS A 47 5.63 -7.90 -4.47
CA HIS A 47 4.88 -8.72 -5.41
C HIS A 47 3.65 -9.30 -4.71
N ILE A 48 2.47 -9.10 -5.32
CA ILE A 48 1.20 -9.49 -4.70
C ILE A 48 0.47 -10.52 -5.55
N SER A 49 -0.13 -11.49 -4.87
CA SER A 49 -1.22 -12.32 -5.39
C SER A 49 -2.48 -11.95 -4.62
N MET A 50 -3.53 -11.51 -5.33
CA MET A 50 -4.75 -11.07 -4.69
C MET A 50 -5.79 -12.18 -4.62
N PHE A 51 -6.44 -12.30 -3.46
CA PHE A 51 -7.66 -13.06 -3.30
C PHE A 51 -8.77 -12.13 -2.80
N CYS A 52 -9.86 -12.04 -3.57
CA CYS A 52 -11.04 -11.28 -3.21
C CYS A 52 -12.19 -12.28 -2.98
N PRO A 53 -12.75 -12.37 -1.75
CA PRO A 53 -13.87 -13.25 -1.48
C PRO A 53 -15.09 -12.91 -2.35
N ASP A 54 -15.83 -13.94 -2.77
CA ASP A 54 -17.08 -13.78 -3.49
C ASP A 54 -18.09 -12.95 -2.69
N GLY A 55 -18.80 -12.04 -3.36
CA GLY A 55 -19.71 -11.11 -2.70
C GLY A 55 -19.02 -9.92 -2.02
N TYR A 56 -17.70 -9.76 -2.24
CA TYR A 56 -16.85 -8.59 -1.99
C TYR A 56 -17.53 -7.25 -2.28
N LYS A 57 -18.29 -6.62 -1.36
CA LYS A 57 -18.86 -5.29 -1.61
C LYS A 57 -17.88 -4.20 -1.20
N PHE A 58 -17.38 -3.45 -2.18
CA PHE A 58 -16.65 -2.21 -1.91
C PHE A 58 -17.52 -1.29 -1.07
N SER A 59 -17.04 -0.96 0.13
CA SER A 59 -17.72 -0.02 1.02
C SER A 59 -17.03 1.34 0.90
N ASN A 60 -17.82 2.39 0.68
CA ASN A 60 -17.35 3.78 0.72
C ASN A 60 -17.10 4.27 2.16
N LEU A 61 -16.44 3.45 2.98
CA LEU A 61 -16.06 3.79 4.36
C LEU A 61 -14.91 4.79 4.31
N LYS A 62 -15.18 6.05 3.97
CA LYS A 62 -14.18 7.11 3.91
C LYS A 62 -13.73 7.63 5.28
N SER A 63 -14.31 7.15 6.38
CA SER A 63 -14.24 7.84 7.68
C SER A 63 -13.35 7.17 8.74
N MET A 64 -12.68 6.06 8.46
CA MET A 64 -11.82 5.40 9.45
C MET A 64 -10.45 5.10 8.86
N GLU A 65 -9.43 5.70 9.46
CA GLU A 65 -8.04 5.31 9.26
C GLU A 65 -7.87 3.85 9.68
N PRO A 66 -7.20 3.02 8.86
CA PRO A 66 -6.97 1.64 9.22
C PRO A 66 -5.90 1.52 10.30
N VAL A 67 -6.04 0.52 11.17
CA VAL A 67 -5.02 0.10 12.12
C VAL A 67 -4.20 -1.03 11.47
N LEU A 68 -2.88 -0.93 11.55
CA LEU A 68 -1.97 -1.97 11.11
C LEU A 68 -1.64 -2.92 12.26
N MET A 69 -1.97 -4.20 12.09
CA MET A 69 -1.59 -5.30 12.97
C MET A 69 -0.47 -6.11 12.34
N GLY A 70 0.53 -6.47 13.14
CA GLY A 70 1.70 -7.25 12.70
C GLY A 70 2.98 -6.47 12.97
N ASN A 71 3.92 -7.10 13.68
CA ASN A 71 5.17 -6.49 14.15
C ASN A 71 6.42 -6.98 13.38
N GLY A 72 6.19 -7.73 12.30
CA GLY A 72 7.22 -8.11 11.35
C GLY A 72 7.81 -6.91 10.61
N GLU A 73 8.92 -7.14 9.91
CA GLU A 73 9.66 -6.11 9.18
C GLU A 73 8.78 -5.43 8.13
N LEU A 74 8.01 -6.19 7.36
CA LEU A 74 7.08 -5.63 6.38
C LEU A 74 6.00 -4.75 7.03
N GLY A 75 5.47 -5.18 8.18
CA GLY A 75 4.48 -4.41 8.94
C GLY A 75 5.03 -3.08 9.43
N ASN A 76 6.28 -3.08 9.93
CA ASN A 76 6.97 -1.89 10.40
C ASN A 76 7.25 -0.91 9.24
N MET A 77 7.69 -1.41 8.08
CA MET A 77 7.91 -0.58 6.87
C MET A 77 6.60 0.04 6.38
N LEU A 78 5.51 -0.74 6.31
CA LEU A 78 4.20 -0.23 5.90
C LEU A 78 3.66 0.82 6.88
N SER A 79 3.84 0.62 8.18
CA SER A 79 3.46 1.63 9.20
C SER A 79 4.23 2.93 9.01
N LEU A 80 5.55 2.84 8.83
CA LEU A 80 6.43 3.98 8.63
C LEU A 80 6.07 4.78 7.36
N TYR A 81 5.98 4.09 6.23
CA TYR A 81 5.85 4.77 4.94
C TYR A 81 4.43 5.21 4.59
N LEU A 82 3.42 4.48 5.05
CA LEU A 82 2.03 4.84 4.82
C LEU A 82 1.44 5.68 5.97
N GLY A 83 2.24 5.97 7.01
CA GLY A 83 1.81 6.73 8.19
C GLY A 83 0.68 6.05 8.96
N LEU A 84 0.67 4.72 8.99
CA LEU A 84 -0.39 3.95 9.62
C LEU A 84 -0.08 3.69 11.10
N TYR A 85 -1.07 3.91 11.96
CA TYR A 85 -0.96 3.55 13.36
C TYR A 85 -0.87 2.02 13.51
N GLN A 86 0.19 1.57 14.17
CA GLN A 86 0.40 0.16 14.49
C GLN A 86 -0.17 -0.14 15.89
N GLY A 87 -1.05 -1.13 15.99
CA GLY A 87 -1.72 -1.45 17.24
C GLY A 87 -2.71 -2.59 17.10
N GLU A 88 -3.50 -2.82 18.15
CA GLU A 88 -4.55 -3.84 18.15
C GLU A 88 -5.80 -3.36 17.41
N CYS A 89 -6.38 -4.22 16.59
CA CYS A 89 -7.65 -3.94 15.93
C CYS A 89 -8.81 -4.47 16.77
N ASP A 90 -9.64 -3.56 17.28
CA ASP A 90 -10.74 -3.82 18.22
C ASP A 90 -12.08 -4.17 17.53
N GLY A 91 -12.07 -4.33 16.21
CA GLY A 91 -13.28 -4.59 15.39
C GLY A 91 -14.14 -3.35 15.13
N MET A 92 -13.80 -2.21 15.72
CA MET A 92 -14.41 -0.91 15.39
C MET A 92 -13.67 -0.24 14.24
N SER A 93 -12.37 -0.49 14.11
CA SER A 93 -11.49 0.03 13.05
C SER A 93 -11.34 -0.94 11.87
N LYS A 94 -10.88 -0.41 10.72
CA LYS A 94 -10.44 -1.26 9.61
C LYS A 94 -9.07 -1.82 9.95
N CYS A 95 -8.88 -3.13 9.78
CA CYS A 95 -7.61 -3.76 10.08
C CYS A 95 -6.84 -4.04 8.79
N ILE A 96 -5.57 -3.65 8.75
CA ILE A 96 -4.57 -4.22 7.84
C ILE A 96 -3.76 -5.18 8.68
N ARG A 97 -3.84 -6.48 8.37
CA ARG A 97 -3.12 -7.51 9.10
C ARG A 97 -1.98 -8.04 8.25
N VAL A 98 -0.77 -7.94 8.76
CA VAL A 98 0.45 -8.46 8.16
C VAL A 98 0.88 -9.66 8.98
N GLU A 99 0.87 -10.84 8.36
CA GLU A 99 1.21 -12.13 8.97
C GLU A 99 2.22 -12.85 8.07
N ASP A 100 3.03 -13.73 8.67
CA ASP A 100 3.99 -14.59 7.98
C ASP A 100 4.97 -13.85 7.04
N ASP A 101 5.39 -12.64 7.41
CA ASP A 101 6.32 -11.87 6.58
C ASP A 101 7.69 -12.55 6.51
N ARG A 102 8.18 -12.69 5.28
CA ARG A 102 9.51 -13.21 4.96
C ARG A 102 10.17 -12.23 4.02
N MET A 103 10.85 -11.26 4.61
CA MET A 103 11.76 -10.38 3.89
C MET A 103 13.05 -11.17 3.66
N GLU A 104 13.45 -11.33 2.38
CA GLU A 104 14.72 -11.95 1.99
C GLU A 104 15.82 -10.89 1.81
#